data_AF-A0A7C5AGJ5-F1
#
_entry.id   AF-A0A7C5AGJ5-F1
#
_cell.length_a   1.000
_cell.length_b   1.000
_cell.length_c   1.000
_cell.angle_alpha   90.00
_cell.angle_beta   90.00
_cell.angle_gamma   90.00
#
_symmetry.space_group_name_H-M   'P 1'
#
loop_
_entity.id
_entity.type
_entity.pdbx_description
1 polymer ?
#
loop_
_entity_poly.entity_id
_entity_poly.type
_entity_poly.pdbx_seq_one_letter_code
_entity_poly.pdbx_strand_id
1 'polypeptide(L)'
;KASQCAHYWVDGESLITGKVLKVPIEYVRRIAGPNGVASGNRIEEAILHALNEIFERRAHITTLRRRMVVPTISQDSIRNPVIRSQIEFVKSRGIEVTIKDVSFGGALPCVGVYFRDPNIPEDYQFHHFFKVGASFDREEALTRCFTEYAQGRRLDEFIEAKPEEQARVLRDDFRNLRCMDESCDNFLSAFMFGMVPLRRADFLLDGEVVDFDTGQPTGDCLEDIEMALQIFRALGRDVIVVDLTGVDTGFPVVQVVAPGYSDVLPYHPANSSILFRRLERPEVLRSYDKRQMFEDA
;
A
#
# COMPACT_ATOMS: atom_id res chain seq x y z
N LYS A 1 12.25 32.51 -5.62
CA LYS A 1 11.60 32.62 -4.30
C LYS A 1 11.95 31.35 -3.53
N ALA A 2 12.74 31.45 -2.46
CA ALA A 2 13.22 30.31 -1.70
C ALA A 2 12.03 29.50 -1.17
N SER A 3 11.97 28.21 -1.51
CA SER A 3 10.97 27.31 -0.94
C SER A 3 11.25 27.17 0.55
N GLN A 4 10.31 27.58 1.40
CA GLN A 4 10.40 27.40 2.85
C GLN A 4 10.56 25.92 3.26
N CYS A 5 10.30 24.99 2.35
CA CYS A 5 10.42 23.54 2.56
C CYS A 5 11.87 23.05 2.67
N ALA A 6 12.87 23.85 2.29
CA ALA A 6 14.28 23.45 2.24
C ALA A 6 15.12 23.87 3.47
N HIS A 7 14.49 24.39 4.53
CA HIS A 7 15.23 24.96 5.67
C HIS A 7 15.65 23.94 6.73
N TYR A 8 15.06 22.75 6.76
CA TYR A 8 15.31 21.75 7.79
C TYR A 8 15.71 20.42 7.18
N TRP A 9 16.81 19.87 7.70
CA TRP A 9 17.45 18.66 7.22
C TRP A 9 17.66 17.71 8.38
N VAL A 10 17.50 16.42 8.13
CA VAL A 10 17.85 15.35 9.05
C VAL A 10 19.00 14.54 8.48
N ASP A 11 19.73 13.85 9.36
CA ASP A 11 20.69 12.85 8.93
C ASP A 11 19.96 11.57 8.54
N GLY A 12 20.37 10.99 7.43
CA GLY A 12 19.96 9.65 7.01
C GLY A 12 21.16 8.88 6.47
N GLU A 13 21.20 7.58 6.71
CA GLU A 13 22.29 6.71 6.28
C GLU A 13 21.95 6.03 4.96
N SER A 14 22.78 6.23 3.94
CA SER A 14 22.68 5.49 2.68
C SER A 14 23.18 4.07 2.86
N LEU A 15 22.31 3.08 2.71
CA LEU A 15 22.69 1.66 2.77
C LEU A 15 23.45 1.21 1.51
N ILE A 16 23.41 1.98 0.43
CA ILE A 16 24.17 1.68 -0.80
C ILE A 16 25.61 2.17 -0.69
N THR A 17 25.83 3.34 -0.10
CA THR A 17 27.15 3.98 -0.05
C THR A 17 27.82 3.96 1.32
N GLY A 18 27.08 3.63 2.38
CA GLY A 18 27.53 3.69 3.78
C GLY A 18 27.78 5.13 4.30
N LYS A 19 27.24 6.14 3.61
CA LYS A 19 27.45 7.55 3.95
C LYS A 19 26.23 8.15 4.63
N VAL A 20 26.49 9.04 5.59
CA VAL A 20 25.46 9.93 6.13
C VAL A 20 25.18 11.03 5.11
N LEU A 21 23.90 11.18 4.75
CA LEU A 21 23.37 12.17 3.83
C LEU A 21 22.42 13.11 4.59
N LYS A 22 22.39 14.38 4.17
CA LYS A 22 21.35 15.32 4.63
C LYS A 22 20.10 15.11 3.79
N VAL A 23 18.99 14.75 4.44
CA VAL A 23 17.68 14.57 3.81
C VAL A 23 16.77 15.75 4.20
N PRO A 24 16.10 16.43 3.24
CA PRO A 24 15.13 17.47 3.59
C PRO A 24 13.99 16.87 4.42
N ILE A 25 13.65 17.48 5.56
CA ILE A 25 12.59 16.94 6.43
C ILE A 25 11.23 16.85 5.72
N GLU A 26 10.95 17.75 4.78
CA GLU A 26 9.70 17.73 4.01
C GLU A 26 9.66 16.57 3.02
N TYR A 27 10.81 16.05 2.60
CA TYR A 27 10.87 14.81 1.85
C TYR A 27 10.35 13.66 2.71
N VAL A 28 10.90 13.52 3.91
CA VAL A 28 10.53 12.49 4.89
C VAL A 28 9.05 12.61 5.25
N ARG A 29 8.59 13.81 5.64
CA ARG A 29 7.23 14.02 6.18
C ARG A 29 6.11 14.10 5.15
N ARG A 30 6.36 14.63 3.94
CA ARG A 30 5.30 14.87 2.94
C ARG A 30 5.45 14.01 1.69
N ILE A 31 6.67 13.87 1.16
CA ILE A 31 6.89 13.19 -0.12
C ILE A 31 6.92 11.67 0.07
N ALA A 32 7.66 11.17 1.06
CA ALA A 32 7.57 9.78 1.49
C ALA A 32 6.32 9.56 2.35
N GLY A 33 5.92 10.57 3.13
CA GLY A 33 4.70 10.48 3.94
C GLY A 33 4.79 9.31 4.92
N PRO A 34 3.74 8.48 5.04
CA PRO A 34 3.79 7.30 5.89
C PRO A 34 4.49 6.10 5.22
N ASN A 35 4.88 6.19 3.94
CA ASN A 35 5.50 5.07 3.23
C ASN A 35 6.94 4.83 3.72
N GLY A 36 7.28 3.55 3.90
CA GLY A 36 8.58 3.12 4.35
C GLY A 36 8.84 3.42 5.83
N VAL A 37 7.79 3.61 6.64
CA VAL A 37 7.92 3.78 8.09
C VAL A 37 7.63 2.45 8.76
N ALA A 38 8.58 1.94 9.54
CA ALA A 38 8.37 0.69 10.25
C ALA A 38 9.11 0.68 11.59
N SER A 39 8.70 -0.25 12.44
CA SER A 39 9.34 -0.55 13.70
C SER A 39 9.64 -2.04 13.78
N GLY A 40 10.51 -2.43 14.70
CA GLY A 40 10.95 -3.81 14.85
C GLY A 40 11.62 -4.04 16.19
N ASN A 41 11.83 -5.30 16.56
CA ASN A 41 12.56 -5.63 17.79
C ASN A 41 14.03 -5.23 17.70
N ARG A 42 14.55 -5.10 16.47
CA ARG A 42 15.89 -4.62 16.11
C ARG A 42 15.80 -3.62 14.96
N ILE A 43 16.85 -2.83 14.76
CA ILE A 43 16.88 -1.80 13.71
C ILE A 43 16.83 -2.45 12.32
N GLU A 44 17.47 -3.60 12.16
CA GLU A 44 17.50 -4.40 10.93
C GLU A 44 16.09 -4.89 10.58
N GLU A 45 15.36 -5.40 11.57
CA GLU A 45 13.97 -5.83 11.38
C GLU A 45 13.08 -4.65 10.94
N ALA A 46 13.24 -3.48 11.59
CA ALA A 46 12.51 -2.27 11.22
C ALA A 46 12.86 -1.83 9.78
N ILE A 47 14.13 -1.86 9.39
CA ILE A 47 14.58 -1.56 8.02
C ILE A 47 13.96 -2.54 7.02
N LEU A 48 13.99 -3.85 7.30
CA LEU A 48 13.43 -4.88 6.42
C LEU A 48 11.92 -4.67 6.20
N HIS A 49 11.15 -4.44 7.27
CA HIS A 49 9.72 -4.15 7.16
C HIS A 49 9.45 -2.91 6.30
N ALA A 50 10.23 -1.84 6.49
CA ALA A 50 10.11 -0.62 5.69
C ALA A 50 10.48 -0.83 4.21
N LEU A 51 11.50 -1.65 3.91
CA LEU A 51 11.87 -2.01 2.54
C LEU A 51 10.76 -2.81 1.85
N ASN A 52 10.20 -3.81 2.55
CA ASN A 52 9.08 -4.60 2.07
C ASN A 52 7.87 -3.72 1.77
N GLU A 53 7.51 -2.79 2.67
CA GLU A 53 6.43 -1.83 2.41
C GLU A 53 6.69 -1.00 1.14
N ILE A 54 7.92 -0.53 0.91
CA ILE A 54 8.25 0.21 -0.31
C ILE A 54 8.03 -0.64 -1.57
N PHE A 55 8.43 -1.91 -1.56
CA PHE A 55 8.18 -2.83 -2.69
C PHE A 55 6.69 -3.11 -2.89
N GLU A 56 5.96 -3.35 -1.79
CA GLU A 56 4.52 -3.53 -1.77
C GLU A 56 3.82 -2.34 -2.46
N ARG A 57 4.11 -1.12 -2.00
CA ARG A 57 3.52 0.10 -2.55
C ARG A 57 3.88 0.28 -4.00
N ARG A 58 5.14 0.04 -4.39
CA ARG A 58 5.52 0.15 -5.79
C ARG A 58 4.78 -0.86 -6.68
N ALA A 59 4.70 -2.12 -6.27
CA ALA A 59 4.01 -3.16 -7.03
C ALA A 59 2.50 -2.85 -7.13
N HIS A 60 1.90 -2.41 -6.04
CA HIS A 60 0.50 -2.01 -5.96
C HIS A 60 0.16 -0.86 -6.92
N ILE A 61 0.87 0.26 -6.83
CA ILE A 61 0.56 1.43 -7.69
C ILE A 61 0.90 1.18 -9.15
N THR A 62 1.97 0.44 -9.44
CA THR A 62 2.35 0.12 -10.81
C THR A 62 1.28 -0.72 -11.47
N THR A 63 0.79 -1.76 -10.79
CA THR A 63 -0.26 -2.65 -11.29
C THR A 63 -1.56 -1.90 -11.55
N LEU A 64 -2.05 -1.13 -10.56
CA LEU A 64 -3.33 -0.41 -10.70
C LEU A 64 -3.27 0.72 -11.72
N ARG A 65 -2.25 1.59 -11.64
CA ARG A 65 -2.18 2.80 -12.48
C ARG A 65 -1.91 2.47 -13.95
N ARG A 66 -1.20 1.37 -14.22
CA ARG A 66 -0.97 0.87 -15.59
C ARG A 66 -1.98 -0.17 -16.05
N ARG A 67 -2.93 -0.57 -15.18
CA ARG A 67 -3.93 -1.62 -15.46
C ARG A 67 -3.28 -2.90 -15.97
N MET A 68 -2.22 -3.33 -15.31
CA MET A 68 -1.41 -4.45 -15.78
C MET A 68 -2.16 -5.75 -15.63
N VAL A 69 -2.26 -6.51 -16.72
CA VAL A 69 -2.59 -7.93 -16.66
C VAL A 69 -1.33 -8.66 -16.21
N VAL A 70 -1.38 -9.21 -15.00
CA VAL A 70 -0.29 -9.96 -14.36
C VAL A 70 -0.74 -11.40 -14.11
N PRO A 71 0.18 -12.37 -13.95
CA PRO A 71 -0.20 -13.77 -13.74
C PRO A 71 -1.12 -13.97 -12.53
N THR A 72 -2.02 -14.94 -12.64
CA THR A 72 -2.91 -15.39 -11.58
C THR A 72 -2.29 -16.61 -10.89
N ILE A 73 -2.13 -16.55 -9.58
CA ILE A 73 -1.63 -17.67 -8.80
C ILE A 73 -2.76 -18.67 -8.55
N SER A 74 -2.54 -19.93 -8.91
CA SER A 74 -3.46 -21.03 -8.64
C SER A 74 -3.61 -21.26 -7.14
N GLN A 75 -4.82 -21.11 -6.60
CA GLN A 75 -5.09 -21.37 -5.18
C GLN A 75 -4.79 -22.82 -4.78
N ASP A 76 -4.90 -23.77 -5.72
CA ASP A 76 -4.65 -25.19 -5.47
C ASP A 76 -3.17 -25.54 -5.30
N SER A 77 -2.28 -24.68 -5.80
CA SER A 77 -0.83 -24.80 -5.64
C SER A 77 -0.36 -24.38 -4.24
N ILE A 78 -1.18 -23.61 -3.49
CA ILE A 78 -0.85 -23.15 -2.14
C ILE A 78 -0.98 -24.31 -1.15
N ARG A 79 0.13 -24.62 -0.47
CA ARG A 79 0.23 -25.74 0.48
C ARG A 79 0.11 -25.32 1.94
N ASN A 80 0.47 -24.08 2.28
CA ASN A 80 0.39 -23.59 3.65
C ASN A 80 -1.06 -23.67 4.20
N PRO A 81 -1.28 -24.41 5.31
CA PRO A 81 -2.63 -24.63 5.83
C PRO A 81 -3.27 -23.35 6.41
N VAL A 82 -2.46 -22.41 6.92
CA VAL A 82 -2.95 -21.14 7.45
C VAL A 82 -3.51 -20.28 6.33
N ILE A 83 -2.76 -20.13 5.24
CA ILE A 83 -3.19 -19.35 4.06
C ILE A 83 -4.44 -19.97 3.44
N ARG A 84 -4.48 -21.30 3.30
CA ARG A 84 -5.69 -22.01 2.82
C ARG A 84 -6.90 -21.73 3.71
N SER A 85 -6.71 -21.72 5.03
CA SER A 85 -7.77 -21.37 5.98
C SER A 85 -8.23 -19.92 5.85
N GLN A 86 -7.31 -18.97 5.57
CA GLN A 86 -7.66 -17.56 5.35
C GLN A 86 -8.46 -17.38 4.05
N ILE A 87 -8.04 -18.03 2.96
CA ILE A 87 -8.74 -18.04 1.67
C ILE A 87 -10.17 -18.55 1.86
N GLU A 88 -10.33 -19.72 2.49
CA GLU A 88 -11.64 -20.34 2.70
C GLU A 88 -12.50 -19.52 3.68
N PHE A 89 -11.91 -18.93 4.72
CA PHE A 89 -12.64 -18.02 5.61
C PHE A 89 -13.23 -16.83 4.84
N VAL A 90 -12.44 -16.15 4.01
CA VAL A 90 -12.91 -15.00 3.22
C VAL A 90 -13.99 -15.42 2.20
N LYS A 91 -13.76 -16.52 1.46
CA LYS A 91 -14.73 -17.06 0.49
C LYS A 91 -16.04 -17.51 1.13
N SER A 92 -16.00 -18.05 2.35
CA SER A 92 -17.21 -18.44 3.09
C SER A 92 -18.15 -17.27 3.41
N ARG A 93 -17.67 -16.03 3.26
CA ARG A 93 -18.47 -14.80 3.40
C ARG A 93 -18.99 -14.24 2.08
N GLY A 94 -18.86 -15.00 0.99
CA GLY A 94 -19.30 -14.59 -0.34
C GLY A 94 -18.36 -13.61 -1.03
N ILE A 95 -17.15 -13.40 -0.50
CA ILE A 95 -16.13 -12.54 -1.09
C ILE A 95 -15.33 -13.34 -2.11
N GLU A 96 -15.23 -12.81 -3.33
CA GLU A 96 -14.41 -13.36 -4.40
C GLU A 96 -12.93 -13.01 -4.16
N VAL A 97 -12.04 -13.99 -4.36
CA VAL A 97 -10.61 -13.86 -4.09
C VAL A 97 -9.82 -14.28 -5.33
N THR A 98 -8.98 -13.38 -5.85
CA THR A 98 -8.04 -13.67 -6.94
C THR A 98 -6.62 -13.34 -6.48
N ILE A 99 -5.71 -14.31 -6.52
CA ILE A 99 -4.32 -14.13 -6.07
C ILE A 99 -3.46 -13.85 -7.30
N LYS A 100 -2.59 -12.84 -7.23
CA LYS A 100 -1.81 -12.30 -8.35
C LYS A 100 -0.33 -12.35 -8.07
N ASP A 101 0.45 -12.80 -9.05
CA ASP A 101 1.89 -12.63 -9.02
C ASP A 101 2.25 -11.22 -9.47
N VAL A 102 2.57 -10.35 -8.51
CA VAL A 102 3.06 -8.98 -8.75
C VAL A 102 4.56 -8.85 -8.51
N SER A 103 5.30 -9.95 -8.65
CA SER A 103 6.76 -9.94 -8.62
C SER A 103 7.39 -9.30 -9.88
N PHE A 104 6.60 -9.14 -10.95
CA PHE A 104 7.08 -8.71 -12.26
C PHE A 104 8.19 -9.62 -12.82
N GLY A 105 7.94 -10.94 -12.79
CA GLY A 105 8.90 -11.94 -13.25
C GLY A 105 10.04 -12.18 -12.26
N GLY A 106 9.75 -12.11 -10.96
CA GLY A 106 10.74 -12.31 -9.89
C GLY A 106 11.58 -11.08 -9.53
N ALA A 107 11.29 -9.92 -10.11
CA ALA A 107 12.03 -8.68 -9.84
C ALA A 107 11.76 -8.12 -8.43
N LEU A 108 10.56 -8.35 -7.87
CA LEU A 108 10.16 -7.93 -6.54
C LEU A 108 9.62 -9.12 -5.72
N PRO A 109 9.81 -9.15 -4.39
CA PRO A 109 9.30 -10.22 -3.53
C PRO A 109 7.81 -10.01 -3.18
N CYS A 110 6.97 -9.69 -4.17
CA CYS A 110 5.60 -9.22 -3.95
C CYS A 110 4.54 -10.20 -4.44
N VAL A 111 3.47 -10.39 -3.68
CA VAL A 111 2.25 -11.10 -4.08
C VAL A 111 1.04 -10.20 -3.83
N GLY A 112 0.02 -10.29 -4.68
CA GLY A 112 -1.19 -9.50 -4.59
C GLY A 112 -2.42 -10.35 -4.37
N VAL A 113 -3.43 -9.82 -3.69
CA VAL A 113 -4.75 -10.42 -3.59
C VAL A 113 -5.80 -9.37 -3.93
N TYR A 114 -6.57 -9.65 -4.98
CA TYR A 114 -7.75 -8.91 -5.34
C TYR A 114 -8.97 -9.54 -4.67
N PHE A 115 -9.63 -8.74 -3.83
CA PHE A 115 -10.86 -9.09 -3.15
C PHE A 115 -12.00 -8.33 -3.78
N ARG A 116 -13.07 -9.02 -4.19
CA ARG A 116 -14.31 -8.39 -4.65
C ARG A 116 -15.44 -8.87 -3.77
N ASP A 117 -16.20 -7.93 -3.22
CA ASP A 117 -17.25 -8.18 -2.24
C ASP A 117 -18.62 -7.84 -2.84
N PRO A 118 -19.35 -8.85 -3.39
CA PRO A 118 -20.66 -8.65 -4.01
C PRO A 118 -21.73 -8.09 -3.08
N ASN A 119 -21.51 -8.12 -1.76
CA ASN A 119 -22.44 -7.56 -0.77
C ASN A 119 -22.41 -6.03 -0.73
N ILE A 120 -21.39 -5.41 -1.32
CA ILE A 120 -21.21 -3.96 -1.38
C ILE A 120 -21.61 -3.47 -2.78
N PRO A 121 -22.37 -2.37 -2.93
CA PRO A 121 -22.69 -1.82 -4.25
C PRO A 121 -21.45 -1.43 -5.06
N GLU A 122 -21.45 -1.75 -6.36
CA GLU A 122 -20.29 -1.63 -7.27
C GLU A 122 -19.82 -0.18 -7.54
N ASP A 123 -20.63 0.81 -7.18
CA ASP A 123 -20.29 2.23 -7.31
C ASP A 123 -19.43 2.76 -6.16
N TYR A 124 -19.17 1.95 -5.14
CA TYR A 124 -18.26 2.26 -4.05
C TYR A 124 -16.87 1.67 -4.25
N GLN A 125 -15.81 2.44 -3.95
CA GLN A 125 -14.43 1.95 -4.12
C GLN A 125 -14.11 0.74 -3.23
N PHE A 126 -14.73 0.67 -2.05
CA PHE A 126 -14.56 -0.45 -1.12
C PHE A 126 -15.36 -1.70 -1.52
N HIS A 127 -16.08 -1.68 -2.65
CA HIS A 127 -16.62 -2.91 -3.28
C HIS A 127 -15.50 -3.90 -3.60
N HIS A 128 -14.29 -3.40 -3.88
CA HIS A 128 -13.16 -4.24 -4.16
C HIS A 128 -11.84 -3.65 -3.67
N PHE A 129 -10.97 -4.53 -3.20
CA PHE A 129 -9.67 -4.21 -2.64
C PHE A 129 -8.59 -4.92 -3.43
N PHE A 130 -7.46 -4.25 -3.63
CA PHE A 130 -6.24 -4.88 -4.07
C PHE A 130 -5.20 -4.70 -2.97
N LYS A 131 -4.87 -5.79 -2.29
CA LYS A 131 -3.81 -5.81 -1.29
C LYS A 131 -2.57 -6.42 -1.91
N VAL A 132 -1.42 -5.85 -1.63
CA VAL A 132 -0.13 -6.45 -1.95
C VAL A 132 0.56 -6.70 -0.62
N GLY A 133 1.36 -7.75 -0.55
CA GLY A 133 2.31 -7.97 0.52
C GLY A 133 3.67 -8.24 -0.10
N ALA A 134 4.73 -7.90 0.63
CA ALA A 134 6.10 -8.14 0.23
C ALA A 134 6.88 -8.84 1.34
N SER A 135 7.58 -9.91 1.00
CA SER A 135 8.56 -10.62 1.82
C SER A 135 9.27 -11.65 0.94
N PHE A 136 10.55 -11.90 1.19
CA PHE A 136 11.29 -12.97 0.50
C PHE A 136 10.76 -14.36 0.87
N ASP A 137 10.07 -14.48 2.01
CA ASP A 137 9.08 -15.52 2.27
C ASP A 137 7.72 -15.11 1.68
N ARG A 138 7.36 -15.65 0.51
CA ARG A 138 6.10 -15.26 -0.15
C ARG A 138 4.86 -15.81 0.56
N GLU A 139 5.00 -16.80 1.46
CA GLU A 139 3.90 -17.23 2.33
C GLU A 139 3.60 -16.16 3.39
N GLU A 140 4.62 -15.52 3.95
CA GLU A 140 4.45 -14.35 4.81
C GLU A 140 3.78 -13.20 4.05
N ALA A 141 4.28 -12.88 2.84
CA ALA A 141 3.73 -11.83 2.00
C ALA A 141 2.23 -12.07 1.69
N LEU A 142 1.85 -13.31 1.41
CA LEU A 142 0.47 -13.67 1.13
C LEU A 142 -0.41 -13.64 2.39
N THR A 143 0.12 -14.11 3.52
CA THR A 143 -0.55 -14.01 4.83
C THR A 143 -0.90 -12.56 5.16
N ARG A 144 0.05 -11.63 4.93
CA ARG A 144 -0.14 -10.19 5.15
C ARG A 144 -1.31 -9.63 4.34
N CYS A 145 -1.46 -10.03 3.07
CA CYS A 145 -2.56 -9.59 2.23
C CYS A 145 -3.93 -9.89 2.86
N PHE A 146 -4.10 -11.09 3.44
CA PHE A 146 -5.36 -11.49 4.09
C PHE A 146 -5.54 -10.81 5.44
N THR A 147 -4.50 -10.68 6.26
CA THR A 147 -4.61 -10.03 7.58
C THR A 147 -4.92 -8.54 7.44
N GLU A 148 -4.28 -7.86 6.48
CA GLU A 148 -4.55 -6.44 6.21
C GLU A 148 -5.92 -6.21 5.57
N TYR A 149 -6.42 -7.17 4.79
CA TYR A 149 -7.80 -7.11 4.30
C TYR A 149 -8.81 -7.21 5.44
N ALA A 150 -8.57 -8.04 6.46
CA ALA A 150 -9.46 -8.19 7.61
C ALA A 150 -9.34 -7.03 8.63
N GLN A 151 -8.22 -6.32 8.66
CA GLN A 151 -7.96 -5.27 9.64
C GLN A 151 -9.00 -4.15 9.58
N GLY A 152 -9.61 -3.86 10.73
CA GLY A 152 -10.59 -2.77 10.85
C GLY A 152 -11.94 -3.05 10.17
N ARG A 153 -12.19 -4.28 9.69
CA ARG A 153 -13.47 -4.71 9.14
C ARG A 153 -14.21 -5.58 10.14
N ARG A 154 -15.48 -5.30 10.35
CA ARG A 154 -16.34 -6.12 11.20
C ARG A 154 -17.40 -6.83 10.36
N LEU A 155 -17.73 -8.06 10.71
CA LEU A 155 -18.72 -8.87 10.00
C LEU A 155 -20.12 -8.21 10.05
N ASP A 156 -20.42 -7.57 11.17
CA ASP A 156 -21.69 -6.90 11.47
C ASP A 156 -21.89 -5.56 10.74
N GLU A 157 -20.92 -5.07 9.97
CA GLU A 157 -21.04 -3.79 9.26
C GLU A 157 -21.60 -3.90 7.84
N PHE A 158 -21.22 -4.93 7.09
CA PHE A 158 -21.57 -5.05 5.66
C PHE A 158 -22.03 -6.43 5.23
N ILE A 159 -21.65 -7.49 5.95
CA ILE A 159 -22.06 -8.86 5.61
C ILE A 159 -23.38 -9.20 6.30
N GLU A 160 -23.54 -8.83 7.58
CA GLU A 160 -24.72 -9.17 8.38
C GLU A 160 -25.68 -7.98 8.61
N ALA A 161 -25.24 -6.76 8.28
CA ALA A 161 -25.98 -5.52 8.54
C ALA A 161 -27.19 -5.34 7.62
N LYS A 162 -28.23 -4.66 8.13
CA LYS A 162 -29.35 -4.19 7.31
C LYS A 162 -28.98 -2.92 6.52
N PRO A 163 -29.65 -2.63 5.39
CA PRO A 163 -29.36 -1.44 4.58
C PRO A 163 -29.36 -0.11 5.37
N GLU A 164 -30.26 0.04 6.35
CA GLU A 164 -30.31 1.23 7.21
C GLU A 164 -29.07 1.40 8.11
N GLU A 165 -28.49 0.29 8.57
CA GLU A 165 -27.27 0.29 9.40
C GLU A 165 -26.04 0.59 8.55
N GLN A 166 -25.98 0.00 7.35
CA GLN A 166 -24.94 0.31 6.35
C GLN A 166 -24.95 1.79 5.98
N ALA A 167 -26.13 2.37 5.72
CA ALA A 167 -26.28 3.79 5.41
C ALA A 167 -25.86 4.70 6.57
N ARG A 168 -26.03 4.26 7.82
CA ARG A 168 -25.55 4.99 9.01
C ARG A 168 -24.03 4.95 9.10
N VAL A 169 -23.43 3.77 8.93
CA VAL A 169 -21.96 3.60 8.97
C VAL A 169 -21.31 4.44 7.87
N LEU A 170 -21.84 4.41 6.64
CA LEU A 170 -21.27 5.14 5.50
C LEU A 170 -21.42 6.67 5.57
N ARG A 171 -22.24 7.24 6.46
CA ARG A 171 -22.53 8.69 6.43
C ARG A 171 -21.28 9.56 6.53
N ASP A 172 -20.38 9.20 7.45
CA ASP A 172 -19.18 9.97 7.81
C ASP A 172 -17.90 9.11 7.69
N ASP A 173 -17.98 8.01 6.96
CA ASP A 173 -16.91 7.02 6.81
C ASP A 173 -16.26 7.10 5.42
N PHE A 174 -14.94 6.94 5.36
CA PHE A 174 -14.17 6.96 4.11
C PHE A 174 -14.59 5.85 3.14
N ARG A 175 -15.25 4.78 3.60
CA ARG A 175 -15.88 3.77 2.75
C ARG A 175 -16.97 4.36 1.85
N ASN A 176 -17.52 5.53 2.13
CA ASN A 176 -18.48 6.20 1.24
C ASN A 176 -17.87 6.76 -0.06
N LEU A 177 -16.55 6.60 -0.27
CA LEU A 177 -15.88 7.00 -1.51
C LEU A 177 -16.46 6.27 -2.72
N ARG A 178 -16.80 7.04 -3.75
CA ARG A 178 -17.33 6.54 -5.02
C ARG A 178 -16.23 6.18 -5.99
N CYS A 179 -16.46 5.14 -6.77
CA CYS A 179 -15.62 4.77 -7.90
C CYS A 179 -15.48 5.95 -8.87
N MET A 180 -14.27 6.10 -9.40
CA MET A 180 -13.92 7.05 -10.43
C MET A 180 -14.03 6.37 -11.80
N ASP A 181 -14.13 7.17 -12.85
CA ASP A 181 -14.14 6.69 -14.23
C ASP A 181 -12.72 6.27 -14.71
N GLU A 182 -12.61 5.90 -15.99
CA GLU A 182 -11.35 5.45 -16.59
C GLU A 182 -10.26 6.53 -16.69
N SER A 183 -10.59 7.81 -16.51
CA SER A 183 -9.62 8.91 -16.44
C SER A 183 -9.01 9.11 -15.06
N CYS A 184 -9.41 8.28 -14.07
CA CYS A 184 -8.91 8.31 -12.69
C CYS A 184 -7.40 8.47 -12.59
N ASP A 185 -6.98 9.55 -11.93
CA ASP A 185 -5.58 9.84 -11.61
C ASP A 185 -5.33 9.93 -10.08
N ASN A 186 -6.35 9.70 -9.25
CA ASN A 186 -6.26 9.70 -7.80
C ASN A 186 -6.35 8.28 -7.23
N PHE A 187 -5.23 7.81 -6.67
CA PHE A 187 -5.10 6.47 -6.10
C PHE A 187 -4.85 6.54 -4.58
N LEU A 188 -5.18 7.66 -3.93
CA LEU A 188 -4.91 7.83 -2.50
C LEU A 188 -5.70 6.84 -1.63
N SER A 189 -6.93 6.48 -2.00
CA SER A 189 -7.69 5.43 -1.32
C SER A 189 -7.03 4.05 -1.47
N ALA A 190 -6.41 3.81 -2.63
CA ALA A 190 -5.61 2.62 -2.87
C ALA A 190 -4.36 2.60 -1.98
N PHE A 191 -3.67 3.73 -1.86
CA PHE A 191 -2.54 3.87 -0.93
C PHE A 191 -2.97 3.67 0.52
N MET A 192 -4.00 4.36 0.99
CA MET A 192 -4.34 4.37 2.41
C MET A 192 -5.03 3.07 2.87
N PHE A 193 -5.84 2.48 2.01
CA PHE A 193 -6.78 1.43 2.41
C PHE A 193 -6.74 0.18 1.52
N GLY A 194 -6.02 0.22 0.39
CA GLY A 194 -6.05 -0.84 -0.62
C GLY A 194 -7.36 -0.90 -1.41
N MET A 195 -8.21 0.14 -1.33
CA MET A 195 -9.42 0.23 -2.15
C MET A 195 -9.04 0.42 -3.61
N VAL A 196 -9.80 -0.18 -4.52
CA VAL A 196 -9.58 0.06 -5.95
C VAL A 196 -10.44 1.25 -6.38
N PRO A 197 -9.86 2.32 -6.91
CA PRO A 197 -10.61 3.53 -7.20
C PRO A 197 -11.48 3.43 -8.47
N LEU A 198 -11.29 2.39 -9.29
CA LEU A 198 -11.99 2.19 -10.55
C LEU A 198 -13.27 1.37 -10.33
N ARG A 199 -14.36 1.64 -11.08
CA ARG A 199 -15.58 0.80 -11.01
C ARG A 199 -15.35 -0.64 -11.48
N ARG A 200 -14.45 -0.83 -12.44
CA ARG A 200 -14.09 -2.14 -12.99
C ARG A 200 -12.58 -2.30 -12.98
N ALA A 201 -12.12 -3.48 -12.59
CA ALA A 201 -10.72 -3.84 -12.51
C ALA A 201 -10.46 -5.21 -13.15
N ASP A 202 -11.10 -5.46 -14.29
CA ASP A 202 -11.09 -6.76 -14.98
C ASP A 202 -9.68 -7.25 -15.35
N PHE A 203 -8.71 -6.34 -15.50
CA PHE A 203 -7.30 -6.68 -15.70
C PHE A 203 -6.69 -7.47 -14.52
N LEU A 204 -7.27 -7.37 -13.31
CA LEU A 204 -6.88 -8.20 -12.17
C LEU A 204 -7.49 -9.61 -12.24
N LEU A 205 -8.56 -9.81 -13.00
CA LEU A 205 -9.21 -11.11 -13.19
C LEU A 205 -8.59 -11.92 -14.34
N ASP A 206 -7.83 -11.27 -15.22
CA ASP A 206 -7.16 -11.87 -16.37
C ASP A 206 -5.68 -12.20 -16.08
N GLY A 207 -5.04 -12.97 -16.94
CA GLY A 207 -3.62 -13.35 -16.86
C GLY A 207 -3.41 -14.86 -16.85
N GLU A 208 -2.22 -15.29 -17.26
CA GLU A 208 -1.84 -16.71 -17.23
C GLU A 208 -1.90 -17.28 -15.82
N VAL A 209 -2.30 -18.54 -15.68
CA VAL A 209 -2.33 -19.23 -14.39
C VAL A 209 -0.99 -19.87 -14.12
N VAL A 210 -0.39 -19.54 -12.99
CA VAL A 210 0.92 -20.07 -12.54
C VAL A 210 0.79 -20.71 -11.16
N ASP A 211 1.72 -21.61 -10.84
CA ASP A 211 1.84 -22.17 -9.50
C ASP A 211 2.44 -21.12 -8.53
N PHE A 212 2.08 -21.24 -7.26
CA PHE A 212 2.59 -20.41 -6.19
C PHE A 212 4.05 -20.76 -5.89
N ASP A 213 4.92 -19.77 -6.07
CA ASP A 213 6.31 -19.80 -5.64
C ASP A 213 6.41 -19.27 -4.20
N THR A 214 7.03 -20.05 -3.31
CA THR A 214 7.24 -19.67 -1.90
C THR A 214 8.34 -18.64 -1.71
N GLY A 215 9.13 -18.34 -2.74
CA GLY A 215 10.26 -17.42 -2.65
C GLY A 215 11.50 -18.06 -2.01
N GLN A 216 12.38 -17.23 -1.46
CA GLN A 216 13.68 -17.62 -0.91
C GLN A 216 13.85 -17.04 0.51
N PRO A 217 13.24 -17.64 1.53
CA PRO A 217 13.44 -17.21 2.92
C PRO A 217 14.87 -17.48 3.38
N THR A 218 15.52 -16.50 3.99
CA THR A 218 16.91 -16.60 4.50
C THR A 218 16.96 -16.91 6.00
N GLY A 219 15.95 -16.45 6.76
CA GLY A 219 15.93 -16.55 8.22
C GLY A 219 16.81 -15.53 8.94
N ASP A 220 17.44 -14.59 8.21
CA ASP A 220 18.24 -13.49 8.75
C ASP A 220 17.86 -12.17 8.07
N CYS A 221 17.47 -11.18 8.88
CA CYS A 221 17.11 -9.85 8.37
C CYS A 221 18.25 -9.21 7.56
N LEU A 222 19.52 -9.44 7.91
CA LEU A 222 20.64 -8.86 7.17
C LEU A 222 20.77 -9.44 5.76
N GLU A 223 20.51 -10.73 5.59
CA GLU A 223 20.52 -11.38 4.27
C GLU A 223 19.35 -10.87 3.41
N ASP A 224 18.15 -10.77 3.98
CA ASP A 224 16.98 -10.21 3.28
C ASP A 224 17.17 -8.73 2.92
N ILE A 225 17.77 -7.93 3.81
CA ILE A 225 18.13 -6.54 3.50
C ILE A 225 19.10 -6.51 2.32
N GLU A 226 20.14 -7.34 2.30
CA GLU A 226 21.09 -7.37 1.20
C GLU A 226 20.43 -7.77 -0.13
N MET A 227 19.50 -8.73 -0.12
CA MET A 227 18.68 -9.06 -1.29
C MET A 227 17.83 -7.86 -1.76
N ALA A 228 17.20 -7.14 -0.83
CA ALA A 228 16.48 -5.91 -1.16
C ALA A 228 17.40 -4.82 -1.72
N LEU A 229 18.61 -4.66 -1.17
CA LEU A 229 19.60 -3.71 -1.67
C LEU A 229 20.10 -4.09 -3.07
N GLN A 230 20.23 -5.38 -3.41
CA GLN A 230 20.55 -5.82 -4.77
C GLN A 230 19.50 -5.35 -5.79
N ILE A 231 18.21 -5.42 -5.43
CA ILE A 231 17.12 -4.87 -6.25
C ILE A 231 17.31 -3.36 -6.45
N PHE A 232 17.55 -2.60 -5.37
CA PHE A 232 17.77 -1.15 -5.48
C PHE A 232 19.04 -0.76 -6.25
N ARG A 233 20.13 -1.54 -6.12
CA ARG A 233 21.35 -1.37 -6.92
C ARG A 233 21.05 -1.57 -8.41
N ALA A 234 20.30 -2.61 -8.77
CA ALA A 234 19.89 -2.85 -10.15
C ALA A 234 18.99 -1.73 -10.71
N LEU A 235 18.16 -1.12 -9.85
CA LEU A 235 17.34 0.04 -10.20
C LEU A 235 18.12 1.36 -10.27
N GLY A 236 19.41 1.37 -9.86
CA GLY A 236 20.23 2.58 -9.77
C GLY A 236 19.69 3.59 -8.74
N ARG A 237 19.12 3.09 -7.63
CA ARG A 237 18.49 3.89 -6.59
C ARG A 237 19.24 3.76 -5.28
N ASP A 238 19.36 4.89 -4.59
CA ASP A 238 19.83 4.90 -3.20
C ASP A 238 18.70 4.54 -2.24
N VAL A 239 19.07 4.04 -1.07
CA VAL A 239 18.18 3.64 0.02
C VAL A 239 18.70 4.30 1.28
N ILE A 240 17.95 5.25 1.81
CA ILE A 240 18.36 6.11 2.91
C ILE A 240 17.51 5.79 4.14
N VAL A 241 18.14 5.40 5.23
CA VAL A 241 17.48 5.13 6.51
C VAL A 241 17.56 6.38 7.37
N VAL A 242 16.41 6.88 7.80
CA VAL A 242 16.30 7.89 8.86
C VAL A 242 15.88 7.17 10.13
N ASP A 243 16.74 7.19 11.14
CA ASP A 243 16.42 6.64 12.46
C ASP A 243 15.45 7.56 13.20
N LEU A 244 14.28 7.04 13.54
CA LEU A 244 13.20 7.71 14.27
C LEU A 244 13.04 7.16 15.69
N THR A 245 13.99 6.34 16.16
CA THR A 245 13.97 5.74 17.50
C THR A 245 13.86 6.83 18.55
N GLY A 246 12.78 6.79 19.33
CA GLY A 246 12.55 7.75 20.40
C GLY A 246 13.56 7.57 21.51
N VAL A 247 14.24 8.65 21.92
CA VAL A 247 15.27 8.62 22.98
C VAL A 247 14.72 8.07 24.29
N ASP A 248 13.45 8.32 24.60
CA ASP A 248 12.80 7.87 25.83
C ASP A 248 12.32 6.42 25.76
N THR A 249 11.93 5.93 24.58
CA THR A 249 11.37 4.58 24.42
C THR A 249 12.44 3.55 24.08
N GLY A 250 13.49 3.97 23.34
CA GLY A 250 14.52 3.08 22.81
C GLY A 250 14.03 2.00 21.85
N PHE A 251 12.74 2.03 21.47
CA PHE A 251 12.14 1.04 20.59
C PHE A 251 12.48 1.38 19.13
N PRO A 252 13.13 0.48 18.36
CA PRO A 252 13.58 0.78 17.01
C PRO A 252 12.43 1.21 16.10
N VAL A 253 12.54 2.41 15.54
CA VAL A 253 11.64 2.92 14.51
C VAL A 253 12.48 3.59 13.45
N VAL A 254 12.22 3.27 12.18
CA VAL A 254 12.92 3.88 11.04
C VAL A 254 11.94 4.41 10.02
N GLN A 255 12.42 5.34 9.22
CA GLN A 255 11.84 5.60 7.91
C GLN A 255 12.87 5.36 6.82
N VAL A 256 12.60 4.41 5.94
CA VAL A 256 13.40 4.15 4.74
C VAL A 256 12.86 5.00 3.60
N VAL A 257 13.77 5.69 2.92
CA VAL A 257 13.49 6.56 1.79
C VAL A 257 14.30 6.09 0.60
N ALA A 258 13.63 5.76 -0.51
CA ALA A 258 14.25 5.46 -1.79
C ALA A 258 13.83 6.51 -2.81
N PRO A 259 14.65 7.55 -3.08
CA PRO A 259 14.18 8.72 -3.81
C PRO A 259 13.63 8.44 -5.22
N GLY A 260 12.42 8.93 -5.50
CA GLY A 260 11.69 8.63 -6.74
C GLY A 260 11.00 7.27 -6.76
N TYR A 261 11.23 6.44 -5.74
CA TYR A 261 10.73 5.06 -5.63
C TYR A 261 9.77 4.85 -4.46
N SER A 262 10.05 5.43 -3.28
CA SER A 262 9.16 5.38 -2.11
C SER A 262 8.17 6.55 -2.03
N ASP A 263 8.14 7.43 -3.03
CA ASP A 263 7.30 8.63 -3.01
C ASP A 263 5.81 8.29 -3.06
N VAL A 264 4.99 9.05 -2.32
CA VAL A 264 3.52 8.95 -2.41
C VAL A 264 2.94 9.75 -3.58
N LEU A 265 3.76 10.59 -4.23
CA LEU A 265 3.39 11.40 -5.39
C LEU A 265 2.59 10.62 -6.46
N PRO A 266 2.94 9.37 -6.83
CA PRO A 266 2.20 8.62 -7.84
C PRO A 266 0.75 8.28 -7.46
N TYR A 267 0.37 8.42 -6.20
CA TYR A 267 -1.00 8.18 -5.72
C TYR A 267 -1.86 9.44 -5.70
N HIS A 268 -1.25 10.61 -5.79
CA HIS A 268 -1.96 11.88 -5.86
C HIS A 268 -2.33 12.23 -7.31
N PRO A 269 -3.45 12.94 -7.51
CA PRO A 269 -3.77 13.49 -8.82
C PRO A 269 -2.70 14.51 -9.24
N ALA A 270 -2.49 14.69 -10.55
CA ALA A 270 -1.38 15.49 -11.06
C ALA A 270 -1.44 16.97 -10.62
N ASN A 271 -2.65 17.47 -10.31
CA ASN A 271 -2.92 18.82 -9.83
C ASN A 271 -2.98 18.94 -8.29
N SER A 272 -2.60 17.90 -7.54
CA SER A 272 -2.73 17.89 -6.09
C SER A 272 -1.85 18.94 -5.42
N SER A 273 -2.49 19.95 -4.84
CA SER A 273 -1.79 21.03 -4.12
C SER A 273 -1.39 20.63 -2.69
N ILE A 274 -1.96 19.56 -2.15
CA ILE A 274 -1.81 19.15 -0.73
C ILE A 274 -0.36 18.80 -0.35
N LEU A 275 0.43 18.34 -1.32
CA LEU A 275 1.84 18.01 -1.10
C LEU A 275 2.74 19.25 -1.08
N PHE A 276 2.35 20.30 -1.80
CA PHE A 276 3.17 21.49 -2.03
C PHE A 276 2.70 22.72 -1.26
N ARG A 277 1.49 22.68 -0.69
CA ARG A 277 0.92 23.75 0.13
C ARG A 277 0.20 23.17 1.34
N ARG A 278 0.39 23.79 2.49
CA ARG A 278 -0.39 23.49 3.69
C ARG A 278 -1.85 23.85 3.43
N LEU A 279 -2.75 22.87 3.57
CA LEU A 279 -4.18 23.14 3.61
C LEU A 279 -4.53 23.67 4.99
N GLU A 280 -5.20 24.82 5.02
CA GLU A 280 -5.68 25.40 6.26
C GLU A 280 -7.02 24.77 6.65
N ARG A 281 -7.32 24.71 7.95
CA ARG A 281 -8.58 24.16 8.46
C ARG A 281 -9.82 24.75 7.75
N PRO A 282 -9.91 26.06 7.44
CA PRO A 282 -11.05 26.60 6.69
C PRO A 282 -11.14 26.09 5.23
N GLU A 283 -10.03 25.71 4.60
CA GLU A 283 -10.03 25.12 3.26
C GLU A 283 -10.56 23.69 3.31
N VAL A 284 -10.11 22.91 4.30
CA VAL A 284 -10.62 21.57 4.58
C VAL A 284 -12.11 21.61 4.92
N LEU A 285 -12.55 22.53 5.78
CA LEU A 285 -13.96 22.68 6.12
C LEU A 285 -14.84 23.10 4.93
N ARG A 286 -14.32 23.96 4.04
CA ARG A 286 -15.02 24.31 2.79
C ARG A 286 -15.22 23.12 1.87
N SER A 287 -14.26 22.19 1.78
CA SER A 287 -14.42 20.97 0.97
C SER A 287 -15.53 20.02 1.46
N TYR A 288 -16.02 20.19 2.70
CA TYR A 288 -17.15 19.43 3.24
C TYR A 288 -18.51 20.11 3.04
N ASP A 289 -18.57 21.37 2.58
CA ASP A 289 -19.84 22.08 2.40
C ASP A 289 -20.50 21.62 1.09
N LYS A 290 -21.38 20.61 1.21
CA LYS A 290 -22.11 19.96 0.11
C LYS A 290 -22.90 20.91 -0.79
N ARG A 291 -23.08 22.18 -0.41
CA ARG A 291 -23.78 23.19 -1.21
C ARG A 291 -23.05 23.60 -2.49
N GLN A 292 -21.73 23.48 -2.56
CA GLN A 292 -20.97 23.81 -3.78
C GLN A 292 -20.93 22.69 -4.83
N MET A 293 -21.19 21.42 -4.46
CA MET A 293 -21.17 20.31 -5.42
C MET A 293 -22.37 20.29 -6.40
N PHE A 294 -23.38 21.14 -6.16
CA PHE A 294 -24.59 21.24 -6.99
C PHE A 294 -24.74 22.60 -7.69
N GLU A 295 -23.79 23.52 -7.53
CA GLU A 295 -23.82 24.83 -8.21
C GLU A 295 -23.00 24.85 -9.51
N ASP A 296 -22.11 23.87 -9.73
CA ASP A 296 -21.31 23.71 -10.95
C ASP A 296 -21.78 22.54 -11.86
N ALA A 297 -23.03 22.08 -11.69
CA ALA A 297 -23.67 21.05 -12.54
C ALA A 297 -24.78 21.64 -13.43
#